data_AF-A0A6J4JD91-F1
#
_entry.id   AF-A0A6J4JD91-F1
#
_cell.length_a   1.000
_cell.length_b   1.000
_cell.length_c   1.000
_cell.angle_alpha   90.00
_cell.angle_beta   90.00
_cell.angle_gamma   90.00
#
_symmetry.space_group_name_H-M   'P 1'
#
loop_
_entity.id
_entity.type
_entity.pdbx_description
1 polymer ?
#
loop_
_entity_poly.entity_id
_entity_poly.type
_entity_poly.pdbx_seq_one_letter_code
_entity_poly.pdbx_strand_id
1 'polypeptide(L)'
;MIRAAYLAAEGFEAELAEELRRAGRTVAQWHGRLALSPEPPVHAAWALDTWTEPTEVPAPSIAAAAGALRAIQRNWSLYAASQFRRAALIEARLPPVKARPLVFPEPAPAAPLGAWTLLEADRVLASPTKTSPFVNGQPRFVEDREGPPSRAYLKLWEALTRVGRAPAPGETCLDLGAAPGGWTWALARLGARVVAVDKAPLDPAVAALPGVSVRQESAFGLDPLREAPVDWLFSDIVCYPERLLGLVRRWLDAGRARHVVCTVKFQGATDHDAAAAFAAIPGGTLFHGAHNRHELTFCRLSPEGGRG
;
A
#
# COMPACT_ATOMS: atom_id res chain seq x y z
N MET A 1 -28.55 -1.06 -6.01
CA MET A 1 -27.51 -0.52 -6.92
C MET A 1 -26.21 -0.44 -6.14
N ILE A 2 -25.15 -1.05 -6.64
CA ILE A 2 -23.80 -1.00 -6.03
C ILE A 2 -23.10 0.25 -6.57
N ARG A 3 -22.57 1.10 -5.68
CA ARG A 3 -21.86 2.35 -6.06
C ARG A 3 -20.38 2.34 -5.68
N ALA A 4 -19.97 1.40 -4.83
CA ALA A 4 -18.57 1.13 -4.52
C ALA A 4 -18.38 -0.35 -4.19
N ALA A 5 -17.20 -0.89 -4.49
CA ALA A 5 -16.80 -2.22 -4.02
C ALA A 5 -15.37 -2.18 -3.47
N TYR A 6 -15.16 -2.73 -2.27
CA TYR A 6 -13.88 -2.65 -1.55
C TYR A 6 -13.33 -4.06 -1.36
N LEU A 7 -12.14 -4.33 -1.90
CA LEU A 7 -11.50 -5.63 -1.78
C LEU A 7 -10.63 -5.67 -0.51
N ALA A 8 -11.06 -6.43 0.50
CA ALA A 8 -10.26 -6.64 1.71
C ALA A 8 -9.04 -7.54 1.43
N ALA A 9 -7.97 -7.36 2.21
CA ALA A 9 -6.96 -8.42 2.37
C ALA A 9 -7.55 -9.64 3.08
N GLU A 10 -6.95 -10.81 2.88
CA GLU A 10 -7.43 -12.05 3.50
C GLU A 10 -7.29 -11.98 5.01
N GLY A 11 -8.39 -12.20 5.73
CA GLY A 11 -8.45 -12.11 7.19
C GLY A 11 -8.60 -10.69 7.75
N PHE A 12 -8.82 -9.68 6.90
CA PHE A 12 -8.99 -8.28 7.30
C PHE A 12 -10.37 -7.70 6.91
N GLU A 13 -11.35 -8.58 6.67
CA GLU A 13 -12.73 -8.20 6.33
C GLU A 13 -13.39 -7.42 7.47
N ALA A 14 -13.07 -7.77 8.73
CA ALA A 14 -13.62 -7.11 9.91
C ALA A 14 -13.08 -5.68 10.08
N GLU A 15 -11.78 -5.47 9.89
CA GLU A 15 -11.13 -4.17 9.93
C GLU A 15 -11.67 -3.25 8.84
N LEU A 16 -11.82 -3.78 7.61
CA LEU A 16 -12.44 -3.04 6.51
C LEU A 16 -13.90 -2.70 6.83
N ALA A 17 -14.68 -3.63 7.36
CA ALA A 17 -16.08 -3.39 7.73
C ALA A 17 -16.21 -2.26 8.77
N GLU A 18 -15.38 -2.29 9.81
CA GLU A 18 -15.39 -1.28 10.87
C GLU A 18 -14.92 0.09 10.36
N GLU A 19 -13.89 0.14 9.51
CA GLU A 19 -13.44 1.37 8.86
C GLU A 19 -14.55 1.97 7.98
N LEU A 20 -15.19 1.17 7.14
CA LEU A 20 -16.31 1.61 6.30
C LEU A 20 -17.50 2.10 7.14
N ARG A 21 -17.86 1.38 8.21
CA ARG A 21 -18.92 1.78 9.14
C ARG A 21 -18.63 3.14 9.76
N ARG A 22 -17.40 3.36 10.24
CA ARG A 22 -16.94 4.64 10.80
C ARG A 22 -16.96 5.77 9.76
N ALA A 23 -16.69 5.45 8.50
CA ALA A 23 -16.81 6.38 7.37
C ALA A 23 -18.26 6.59 6.87
N GLY A 24 -19.26 6.01 7.53
CA GLY A 24 -20.66 6.10 7.12
C GLY A 24 -20.94 5.40 5.80
N ARG A 25 -20.31 4.24 5.58
CA ARG A 25 -20.54 3.36 4.42
C ARG A 25 -21.10 2.03 4.89
N THR A 26 -22.18 1.60 4.25
CA THR A 26 -22.84 0.35 4.57
C THR A 26 -22.28 -0.74 3.68
N VAL A 27 -21.88 -1.87 4.27
CA VAL A 27 -21.63 -3.09 3.50
C VAL A 27 -22.95 -3.83 3.34
N ALA A 28 -23.61 -3.65 2.20
CA ALA A 28 -24.89 -4.28 1.91
C ALA A 28 -24.75 -5.79 1.67
N GLN A 29 -23.62 -6.20 1.09
CA GLN A 29 -23.32 -7.59 0.80
C GLN A 29 -21.83 -7.83 0.73
N TRP A 30 -21.38 -9.01 1.16
CA TRP A 30 -20.06 -9.55 0.86
C TRP A 30 -20.12 -10.53 -0.31
N HIS A 31 -19.21 -10.38 -1.27
CA HIS A 31 -18.96 -11.34 -2.33
C HIS A 31 -17.54 -11.89 -2.17
N GLY A 32 -17.40 -12.96 -1.39
CA GLY A 32 -16.09 -13.36 -0.84
C GLY A 32 -15.54 -12.24 0.04
N ARG A 33 -14.39 -11.67 -0.35
CA ARG A 33 -13.71 -10.54 0.32
C ARG A 33 -14.06 -9.17 -0.26
N LEU A 34 -14.97 -9.11 -1.23
CA LEU A 34 -15.40 -7.87 -1.85
C LEU A 34 -16.63 -7.34 -1.12
N ALA A 35 -16.47 -6.27 -0.35
CA ALA A 35 -17.56 -5.55 0.31
C ALA A 35 -18.28 -4.67 -0.70
N LEU A 36 -19.58 -4.87 -0.89
CA LEU A 36 -20.43 -4.14 -1.83
C LEU A 36 -21.22 -3.08 -1.08
N SER A 37 -21.10 -1.82 -1.50
CA SER A 37 -21.75 -0.67 -0.86
C SER A 37 -22.68 0.06 -1.84
N PRO A 38 -23.89 0.46 -1.39
CA PRO A 38 -24.79 1.31 -2.18
C PRO A 38 -24.40 2.80 -2.12
N GLU A 39 -23.38 3.18 -1.36
CA GLU A 39 -22.90 4.55 -1.22
C GLU A 39 -21.66 4.84 -2.11
N PRO A 40 -21.36 6.13 -2.40
CA PRO A 40 -20.16 6.49 -3.16
C PRO A 40 -18.86 6.00 -2.49
N PRO A 41 -17.81 5.75 -3.29
CA PRO A 41 -16.53 5.31 -2.77
C PRO A 41 -15.93 6.34 -1.80
N VAL A 42 -15.27 5.84 -0.76
CA VAL A 42 -14.37 6.61 0.11
C VAL A 42 -13.00 5.97 0.12
N HIS A 43 -12.01 6.71 0.59
CA HIS A 43 -10.75 6.08 0.97
C HIS A 43 -10.98 5.12 2.14
N ALA A 44 -10.47 3.89 2.01
CA ALA A 44 -10.46 2.89 3.07
C ALA A 44 -9.06 2.28 3.10
N ALA A 45 -8.31 2.52 4.16
CA ALA A 45 -6.95 2.04 4.31
C ALA A 45 -6.89 0.51 4.29
N TRP A 46 -7.88 -0.19 4.85
CA TRP A 46 -7.92 -1.66 4.88
C TRP A 46 -8.37 -2.30 3.56
N ALA A 47 -8.68 -1.52 2.52
CA ALA A 47 -8.97 -2.04 1.20
C ALA A 47 -7.69 -2.13 0.34
N LEU A 48 -7.38 -3.32 -0.18
CA LEU A 48 -6.31 -3.51 -1.16
C LEU A 48 -6.60 -2.76 -2.47
N ASP A 49 -7.88 -2.69 -2.84
CA ASP A 49 -8.38 -2.01 -4.03
C ASP A 49 -9.82 -1.54 -3.79
N THR A 50 -10.19 -0.39 -4.35
CA THR A 50 -11.55 0.15 -4.31
C THR A 50 -12.04 0.40 -5.72
N TRP A 51 -13.15 -0.22 -6.08
CA TRP A 51 -13.84 -0.07 -7.36
C TRP A 51 -14.77 1.12 -7.25
N THR A 52 -14.50 2.16 -8.05
CA THR A 52 -15.08 3.49 -7.86
C THR A 52 -16.34 3.76 -8.67
N GLU A 53 -16.56 2.99 -9.74
CA GLU A 53 -17.73 3.12 -10.62
C GLU A 53 -18.29 1.72 -11.00
N PRO A 54 -18.59 0.85 -10.03
CA PRO A 54 -19.09 -0.48 -10.32
C PRO A 54 -20.49 -0.43 -10.95
N THR A 55 -20.72 -1.26 -11.95
CA THR A 55 -22.00 -1.41 -12.65
C THR A 55 -22.32 -2.88 -12.86
N GLU A 56 -23.59 -3.23 -12.70
CA GLU A 56 -24.08 -4.58 -12.97
C GLU A 56 -24.40 -4.73 -14.46
N VAL A 57 -23.87 -5.79 -15.06
CA VAL A 57 -23.96 -6.07 -16.50
C VAL A 57 -24.54 -7.48 -16.70
N PRO A 58 -25.62 -7.64 -17.49
CA PRO A 58 -26.13 -8.96 -17.85
C PRO A 58 -25.09 -9.81 -18.58
N ALA A 59 -24.96 -11.07 -18.18
CA ALA A 59 -23.99 -12.02 -18.68
C ALA A 59 -24.63 -13.37 -19.06
N PRO A 60 -25.65 -13.40 -19.95
CA PRO A 60 -26.38 -14.63 -20.29
C PRO A 60 -25.47 -15.71 -20.90
N SER A 61 -24.37 -15.31 -21.54
CA SER A 61 -23.35 -16.22 -22.07
C SER A 61 -21.94 -15.68 -21.84
N ILE A 62 -20.93 -16.56 -21.95
CA ILE A 62 -19.51 -16.20 -21.90
C ILE A 62 -19.19 -15.13 -22.98
N ALA A 63 -19.76 -15.28 -24.18
CA ALA A 63 -19.55 -14.34 -25.29
C ALA A 63 -20.15 -12.96 -25.01
N ALA A 64 -21.37 -12.92 -24.46
CA ALA A 64 -22.05 -11.67 -24.11
C ALA A 64 -21.30 -10.92 -23.02
N ALA A 65 -20.89 -11.61 -21.95
CA ALA A 65 -20.12 -11.01 -20.85
C ALA A 65 -18.80 -10.39 -21.33
N ALA A 66 -18.00 -11.17 -22.08
CA ALA A 66 -16.74 -10.67 -22.63
C ALA A 66 -16.94 -9.56 -23.67
N GLY A 67 -18.05 -9.58 -24.42
CA GLY A 67 -18.44 -8.51 -25.33
C GLY A 67 -18.74 -7.20 -24.59
N ALA A 68 -19.54 -7.26 -23.52
CA ALA A 68 -19.90 -6.08 -22.74
C ALA A 68 -18.70 -5.44 -22.04
N LEU A 69 -17.80 -6.25 -21.45
CA LEU A 69 -16.56 -5.74 -20.85
C LEU A 69 -15.65 -5.06 -21.89
N ARG A 70 -15.48 -5.66 -23.08
CA ARG A 70 -14.68 -5.07 -24.17
C ARG A 70 -15.29 -3.79 -24.74
N ALA A 71 -16.61 -3.64 -24.71
CA ALA A 71 -17.29 -2.44 -25.15
C ALA A 71 -17.03 -1.24 -24.21
N ILE A 72 -16.75 -1.50 -22.93
CA ILE A 72 -16.40 -0.48 -21.95
C ILE A 72 -14.91 -0.11 -22.08
N GLN A 73 -14.01 -1.08 -21.97
CA GLN A 73 -12.57 -0.84 -22.13
C GLN A 73 -11.77 -2.13 -22.40
N ARG A 74 -10.47 -1.96 -22.66
CA ARG A 74 -9.56 -3.05 -23.04
C ARG A 74 -9.08 -3.92 -21.86
N ASN A 75 -8.63 -3.29 -20.78
CA ASN A 75 -7.88 -3.96 -19.72
C ASN A 75 -8.76 -4.19 -18.48
N TRP A 76 -8.76 -5.44 -18.01
CA TRP A 76 -9.63 -5.87 -16.92
C TRP A 76 -8.89 -6.81 -15.97
N SER A 77 -9.03 -6.57 -14.68
CA SER A 77 -8.58 -7.43 -13.58
C SER A 77 -9.75 -8.27 -13.09
N LEU A 78 -9.64 -9.59 -13.17
CA LEU A 78 -10.65 -10.48 -12.58
C LEU A 78 -10.43 -10.64 -11.08
N TYR A 79 -11.49 -10.42 -10.30
CA TYR A 79 -11.62 -10.91 -8.94
C TYR A 79 -12.60 -12.09 -8.93
N ALA A 80 -12.12 -13.32 -8.78
CA ALA A 80 -12.97 -14.51 -8.79
C ALA A 80 -13.23 -14.98 -7.35
N ALA A 81 -14.37 -14.60 -6.75
CA ALA A 81 -14.81 -15.17 -5.47
C ALA A 81 -15.75 -16.37 -5.64
N SER A 82 -16.41 -16.49 -6.81
CA SER A 82 -17.28 -17.61 -7.15
C SER A 82 -17.27 -17.84 -8.67
N GLN A 83 -18.04 -18.84 -9.15
CA GLN A 83 -18.17 -19.13 -10.58
C GLN A 83 -16.83 -19.34 -11.32
N PHE A 84 -15.80 -19.84 -10.63
CA PHE A 84 -14.40 -19.86 -11.06
C PHE A 84 -14.19 -20.29 -12.51
N ARG A 85 -14.80 -21.42 -12.92
CA ARG A 85 -14.68 -21.95 -14.28
C ARG A 85 -15.27 -21.00 -15.31
N ARG A 86 -16.45 -20.42 -15.05
CA ARG A 86 -17.10 -19.49 -15.98
C ARG A 86 -16.34 -18.17 -16.05
N ALA A 87 -15.89 -17.66 -14.91
CA ALA A 87 -15.07 -16.46 -14.82
C ALA A 87 -13.78 -16.61 -15.66
N ALA A 88 -13.06 -17.73 -15.51
CA ALA A 88 -11.86 -18.02 -16.30
C ALA A 88 -12.14 -18.12 -17.81
N LEU A 89 -13.29 -18.69 -18.21
CA LEU A 89 -13.68 -18.76 -19.63
C LEU A 89 -14.02 -17.38 -20.22
N ILE A 90 -14.58 -16.47 -19.42
CA ILE A 90 -14.81 -15.07 -19.83
C ILE A 90 -13.46 -14.34 -19.92
N GLU A 91 -12.61 -14.47 -18.91
CA GLU A 91 -11.28 -13.86 -18.88
C GLU A 91 -10.42 -14.27 -20.08
N ALA A 92 -10.45 -15.55 -20.47
CA ALA A 92 -9.76 -16.07 -21.65
C ALA A 92 -10.22 -15.43 -22.98
N ARG A 93 -11.38 -14.75 -22.99
CA ARG A 93 -11.88 -13.98 -24.16
C ARG A 93 -11.60 -12.49 -24.07
N LEU A 94 -10.97 -12.01 -23.00
CA LEU A 94 -10.54 -10.62 -22.85
C LEU A 94 -9.07 -10.47 -23.27
N PRO A 95 -8.64 -9.25 -23.67
CA PRO A 95 -7.23 -8.97 -23.87
C PRO A 95 -6.41 -9.28 -22.60
N PRO A 96 -5.29 -10.00 -22.70
CA PRO A 96 -4.54 -10.44 -21.53
C PRO A 96 -3.86 -9.28 -20.81
N VAL A 97 -3.94 -9.26 -19.48
CA VAL A 97 -3.19 -8.36 -18.60
C VAL A 97 -1.99 -9.14 -18.05
N LYS A 98 -0.77 -8.82 -18.52
CA LYS A 98 0.44 -9.61 -18.21
C LYS A 98 0.82 -9.58 -16.71
N ALA A 99 0.47 -8.52 -15.99
CA ALA A 99 0.69 -8.33 -14.55
C ALA A 99 2.08 -8.81 -14.06
N ARG A 100 3.15 -8.63 -14.85
CA ARG A 100 4.47 -9.19 -14.53
C ARG A 100 5.00 -8.64 -13.19
N PRO A 101 5.80 -9.43 -12.45
CA PRO A 101 6.53 -8.88 -11.32
C PRO A 101 7.40 -7.68 -11.73
N LEU A 102 7.41 -6.66 -10.89
CA LEU A 102 8.22 -5.45 -11.04
C LEU A 102 9.65 -5.71 -10.58
N VAL A 103 10.62 -5.16 -11.30
CA VAL A 103 11.99 -5.02 -10.81
C VAL A 103 12.07 -3.66 -10.14
N PHE A 104 12.08 -3.60 -8.81
CA PHE A 104 12.15 -2.32 -8.10
C PHE A 104 13.44 -1.55 -8.48
N PRO A 105 13.40 -0.23 -8.73
CA PRO A 105 12.30 0.73 -8.50
C PRO A 105 11.47 1.06 -9.75
N GLU A 106 11.17 0.08 -10.61
CA GLU A 106 10.26 0.28 -11.75
C GLU A 106 8.92 0.91 -11.27
N PRO A 107 8.41 1.94 -11.97
CA PRO A 107 7.15 2.57 -11.61
C PRO A 107 5.96 1.60 -11.74
N ALA A 108 4.87 1.92 -11.04
CA ALA A 108 3.62 1.21 -11.20
C ALA A 108 3.10 1.30 -12.66
N PRO A 109 2.36 0.29 -13.16
CA PRO A 109 1.76 0.35 -14.49
C PRO A 109 0.86 1.58 -14.65
N ALA A 110 1.07 2.36 -15.71
CA ALA A 110 0.27 3.54 -16.02
C ALA A 110 -0.96 3.24 -16.90
N ALA A 111 -1.04 2.02 -17.46
CA ALA A 111 -2.16 1.64 -18.31
C ALA A 111 -3.46 1.56 -17.49
N PRO A 112 -4.58 2.11 -17.98
CA PRO A 112 -5.87 1.96 -17.32
C PRO A 112 -6.19 0.48 -17.07
N LEU A 113 -6.74 0.18 -15.89
CA LEU A 113 -7.11 -1.17 -15.48
C LEU A 113 -8.41 -1.11 -14.68
N GLY A 114 -9.49 -1.66 -15.25
CA GLY A 114 -10.72 -1.88 -14.49
C GLY A 114 -10.69 -3.20 -13.74
N ALA A 115 -11.73 -3.44 -12.95
CA ALA A 115 -11.92 -4.70 -12.24
C ALA A 115 -13.33 -5.24 -12.44
N TRP A 116 -13.46 -6.57 -12.43
CA TRP A 116 -14.74 -7.22 -12.60
C TRP A 116 -14.82 -8.55 -11.86
N THR A 117 -16.05 -8.99 -11.56
CA THR A 117 -16.37 -10.28 -10.98
C THR A 117 -17.72 -10.80 -11.49
N LEU A 118 -18.03 -12.07 -11.24
CA LEU A 118 -19.36 -12.64 -11.43
C LEU A 118 -20.08 -12.70 -10.07
N LEU A 119 -21.07 -11.84 -9.87
CA LEU A 119 -21.94 -11.90 -8.69
C LEU A 119 -22.77 -13.18 -8.73
N GLU A 120 -23.27 -13.52 -9.92
CA GLU A 120 -24.01 -14.74 -10.23
C GLU A 120 -23.58 -15.27 -11.61
N ALA A 121 -24.08 -16.44 -12.01
CA ALA A 121 -23.70 -17.04 -13.29
C ALA A 121 -24.02 -16.14 -14.51
N ASP A 122 -25.05 -15.32 -14.41
CA ASP A 122 -25.55 -14.44 -15.46
C ASP A 122 -25.44 -12.94 -15.12
N ARG A 123 -24.70 -12.59 -14.06
CA ARG A 123 -24.53 -11.19 -13.63
C ARG A 123 -23.08 -10.85 -13.33
N VAL A 124 -22.51 -9.97 -14.15
CA VAL A 124 -21.18 -9.38 -13.94
C VAL A 124 -21.33 -8.11 -13.12
N LEU A 125 -20.41 -7.88 -12.19
CA LEU A 125 -20.12 -6.55 -11.66
C LEU A 125 -18.83 -6.06 -12.29
N ALA A 126 -18.84 -4.90 -12.94
CA ALA A 126 -17.68 -4.34 -13.62
C ALA A 126 -17.49 -2.87 -13.22
N SER A 127 -16.27 -2.51 -12.85
CA SER A 127 -15.86 -1.13 -12.57
C SER A 127 -14.74 -0.72 -13.52
N PRO A 128 -14.96 0.26 -14.42
CA PRO A 128 -13.92 0.70 -15.33
C PRO A 128 -12.76 1.39 -14.60
N THR A 129 -13.06 2.01 -13.47
CA THR A 129 -12.12 2.75 -12.61
C THR A 129 -11.94 2.07 -11.26
N LYS A 130 -10.73 2.11 -10.72
CA LYS A 130 -10.37 1.59 -9.40
C LYS A 130 -9.13 2.29 -8.85
N THR A 131 -8.89 2.20 -7.54
CA THR A 131 -7.84 2.97 -6.86
C THR A 131 -6.44 2.39 -7.03
N SER A 132 -6.28 1.08 -7.23
CA SER A 132 -4.97 0.46 -7.44
C SER A 132 -4.67 0.26 -8.93
N PRO A 133 -3.43 0.46 -9.42
CA PRO A 133 -3.05 0.06 -10.78
C PRO A 133 -2.75 -1.45 -10.89
N PHE A 134 -2.75 -2.18 -9.77
CA PHE A 134 -2.38 -3.59 -9.72
C PHE A 134 -3.59 -4.52 -9.77
N VAL A 135 -3.41 -5.72 -10.31
CA VAL A 135 -4.44 -6.77 -10.29
C VAL A 135 -4.82 -7.05 -8.83
N ASN A 136 -6.11 -6.91 -8.51
CA ASN A 136 -6.67 -7.12 -7.16
C ASN A 136 -5.91 -6.37 -6.05
N GLY A 137 -5.39 -5.18 -6.38
CA GLY A 137 -4.72 -4.34 -5.40
C GLY A 137 -3.29 -4.75 -5.04
N GLN A 138 -2.73 -5.79 -5.65
CA GLN A 138 -1.49 -6.43 -5.15
C GLN A 138 -0.32 -6.29 -6.13
N PRO A 139 0.70 -5.46 -5.83
CA PRO A 139 1.94 -5.47 -6.59
C PRO A 139 2.67 -6.81 -6.40
N ARG A 140 3.42 -7.21 -7.43
CA ARG A 140 4.34 -8.35 -7.37
C ARG A 140 5.73 -7.84 -7.67
N PHE A 141 6.73 -8.29 -6.93
CA PHE A 141 8.11 -7.90 -7.13
C PHE A 141 8.98 -9.11 -7.48
N VAL A 142 10.04 -8.87 -8.26
CA VAL A 142 11.16 -9.79 -8.37
C VAL A 142 11.97 -9.63 -7.09
N GLU A 143 11.85 -10.61 -6.19
CA GLU A 143 12.47 -10.57 -4.87
C GLU A 143 13.97 -10.87 -4.90
N ASP A 144 14.73 -10.21 -4.02
CA ASP A 144 16.06 -10.62 -3.61
C ASP A 144 15.96 -11.37 -2.27
N ARG A 145 16.43 -12.62 -2.25
CA ARG A 145 16.36 -13.49 -1.07
C ARG A 145 17.72 -13.73 -0.41
N GLU A 146 18.79 -13.21 -1.01
CA GLU A 146 20.16 -13.43 -0.55
C GLU A 146 20.76 -12.16 0.05
N GLY A 147 20.51 -11.00 -0.57
CA GLY A 147 21.05 -9.71 -0.12
C GLY A 147 20.49 -9.19 1.20
N PRO A 148 19.15 -9.08 1.38
CA PRO A 148 18.57 -8.45 2.56
C PRO A 148 18.44 -9.41 3.76
N PRO A 149 18.65 -8.94 5.01
CA PRO A 149 18.57 -9.78 6.21
C PRO A 149 17.13 -10.13 6.63
N SER A 150 16.11 -9.55 5.98
CA SER A 150 14.70 -9.84 6.22
C SER A 150 13.86 -9.50 4.99
N ARG A 151 12.65 -10.08 4.87
CA ARG A 151 11.69 -9.71 3.80
C ARG A 151 10.89 -8.44 4.07
N ALA A 152 11.21 -7.68 5.13
CA ALA A 152 10.52 -6.44 5.48
C ALA A 152 10.68 -5.35 4.40
N TYR A 153 11.73 -5.42 3.57
CA TYR A 153 11.97 -4.50 2.46
C TYR A 153 10.82 -4.48 1.45
N LEU A 154 10.04 -5.56 1.33
CA LEU A 154 8.90 -5.62 0.39
C LEU A 154 7.80 -4.61 0.74
N LYS A 155 7.62 -4.31 2.03
CA LYS A 155 6.70 -3.27 2.48
C LYS A 155 7.15 -1.89 1.99
N LEU A 156 8.46 -1.62 2.11
CA LEU A 156 9.05 -0.36 1.65
C LEU A 156 8.96 -0.23 0.12
N TRP A 157 9.30 -1.29 -0.62
CA TRP A 157 9.16 -1.31 -2.07
C TRP A 157 7.73 -1.02 -2.50
N GLU A 158 6.75 -1.71 -1.90
CA GLU A 158 5.34 -1.45 -2.15
C GLU A 158 4.95 -0.02 -1.83
N ALA A 159 5.40 0.53 -0.69
CA ALA A 159 5.11 1.89 -0.29
C ALA A 159 5.60 2.92 -1.30
N LEU A 160 6.87 2.84 -1.68
CA LEU A 160 7.50 3.77 -2.62
C LEU A 160 6.93 3.63 -4.04
N THR A 161 6.61 2.40 -4.47
CA THR A 161 5.95 2.16 -5.76
C THR A 161 4.52 2.73 -5.77
N ARG A 162 3.75 2.58 -4.69
CA ARG A 162 2.37 3.10 -4.60
C ARG A 162 2.32 4.63 -4.62
N VAL A 163 3.24 5.29 -3.92
CA VAL A 163 3.32 6.76 -3.92
C VAL A 163 4.07 7.34 -5.12
N GLY A 164 4.63 6.48 -5.98
CA GLY A 164 5.29 6.87 -7.22
C GLY A 164 6.60 7.65 -7.02
N ARG A 165 7.21 7.55 -5.83
CA ARG A 165 8.46 8.26 -5.50
C ARG A 165 9.32 7.41 -4.57
N ALA A 166 10.59 7.26 -4.94
CA ALA A 166 11.63 6.66 -4.12
C ALA A 166 12.75 7.68 -3.86
N PRO A 167 13.60 7.47 -2.85
CA PRO A 167 14.82 8.25 -2.70
C PRO A 167 15.67 8.24 -3.97
N ALA A 168 16.08 9.43 -4.42
CA ALA A 168 17.05 9.56 -5.49
C ALA A 168 18.48 9.32 -4.97
N PRO A 169 19.44 8.93 -5.83
CA PRO A 169 20.84 8.80 -5.43
C PRO A 169 21.34 10.07 -4.73
N GLY A 170 21.96 9.90 -3.56
CA GLY A 170 22.50 10.98 -2.73
C GLY A 170 21.51 11.65 -1.77
N GLU A 171 20.19 11.45 -1.95
CA GLU A 171 19.18 11.93 -0.98
C GLU A 171 19.43 11.31 0.40
N THR A 172 19.17 12.10 1.43
CA THR A 172 19.40 11.72 2.84
C THR A 172 18.22 10.97 3.41
N CYS A 173 18.47 9.78 3.95
CA CYS A 173 17.47 8.92 4.55
C CYS A 173 17.83 8.66 6.01
N LEU A 174 16.88 8.86 6.92
CA LEU A 174 16.97 8.43 8.31
C LEU A 174 16.06 7.23 8.52
N ASP A 175 16.64 6.05 8.73
CA ASP A 175 15.92 4.79 8.99
C ASP A 175 15.85 4.52 10.50
N LEU A 176 14.67 4.71 11.07
CA LEU A 176 14.43 4.60 12.51
C LEU A 176 13.91 3.21 12.86
N GLY A 177 14.61 2.53 13.78
CA GLY A 177 14.35 1.13 14.11
C GLY A 177 14.85 0.21 13.02
N ALA A 178 16.05 0.48 12.52
CA ALA A 178 16.56 -0.09 11.30
C ALA A 178 16.92 -1.57 11.41
N ALA A 179 17.19 -2.11 12.61
CA ALA A 179 17.69 -3.47 12.75
C ALA A 179 16.63 -4.52 12.34
N PRO A 180 17.01 -5.59 11.62
CA PRO A 180 18.37 -5.96 11.22
C PRO A 180 18.89 -5.29 9.92
N GLY A 181 18.10 -4.44 9.27
CA GLY A 181 18.56 -3.63 8.14
C GLY A 181 17.80 -3.84 6.83
N GLY A 182 16.60 -4.42 6.85
CA GLY A 182 15.84 -4.71 5.61
C GLY A 182 15.51 -3.44 4.81
N TRP A 183 15.02 -2.39 5.47
CA TRP A 183 14.73 -1.11 4.83
C TRP A 183 16.02 -0.35 4.49
N THR A 184 16.97 -0.26 5.42
CA THR A 184 18.32 0.30 5.18
C THR A 184 18.97 -0.29 3.92
N TRP A 185 18.93 -1.62 3.74
CA TRP A 185 19.45 -2.29 2.55
C TRP A 185 18.76 -1.79 1.28
N ALA A 186 17.42 -1.77 1.25
CA ALA A 186 16.66 -1.33 0.08
C ALA A 186 16.93 0.14 -0.27
N LEU A 187 17.09 1.00 0.73
CA LEU A 187 17.42 2.42 0.56
C LEU A 187 18.84 2.60 0.03
N ALA A 188 19.82 1.88 0.58
CA ALA A 188 21.21 1.93 0.11
C ALA A 188 21.33 1.47 -1.34
N ARG A 189 20.54 0.46 -1.77
CA ARG A 189 20.50 -0.01 -3.16
C ARG A 189 19.96 1.02 -4.16
N LEU A 190 19.25 2.05 -3.70
CA LEU A 190 18.86 3.21 -4.50
C LEU A 190 19.97 4.26 -4.62
N GLY A 191 21.12 4.07 -3.97
CA GLY A 191 22.20 5.04 -3.90
C GLY A 191 21.95 6.18 -2.90
N ALA A 192 20.97 6.04 -2.01
CA ALA A 192 20.70 7.01 -0.96
C ALA A 192 21.80 7.01 0.12
N ARG A 193 21.94 8.12 0.84
CA ARG A 193 22.78 8.20 2.05
C ARG A 193 21.92 7.88 3.26
N VAL A 194 22.13 6.73 3.87
CA VAL A 194 21.28 6.19 4.92
C VAL A 194 21.98 6.31 6.28
N VAL A 195 21.31 6.97 7.21
CA VAL A 195 21.63 6.91 8.64
C VAL A 195 20.65 5.93 9.28
N ALA A 196 21.13 4.77 9.68
CA ALA A 196 20.35 3.74 10.33
C ALA A 196 20.46 3.88 11.86
N VAL A 197 19.33 4.03 12.54
CA VAL A 197 19.25 4.23 13.99
C VAL A 197 18.53 3.07 14.63
N ASP A 198 19.22 2.34 15.49
CA ASP A 198 18.63 1.27 16.30
C ASP A 198 19.46 1.01 17.56
N LYS A 199 18.85 0.45 18.61
CA LYS A 199 19.60 -0.03 19.78
C LYS A 199 20.34 -1.33 19.48
N ALA A 200 19.76 -2.17 18.62
CA ALA A 200 20.38 -3.40 18.16
C ALA A 200 21.34 -3.13 16.99
N PRO A 201 22.39 -3.94 16.82
CA PRO A 201 23.24 -3.84 15.65
C PRO A 201 22.47 -4.21 14.37
N LEU A 202 22.84 -3.59 13.25
CA LEU A 202 22.44 -4.07 11.93
C LEU A 202 23.16 -5.38 11.59
N ASP A 203 22.64 -6.08 10.59
CA ASP A 203 23.42 -7.10 9.89
C ASP A 203 24.76 -6.51 9.39
N PRO A 204 25.91 -7.17 9.63
CA PRO A 204 27.23 -6.64 9.25
C PRO A 204 27.37 -6.34 7.76
N ALA A 205 26.74 -7.13 6.88
CA ALA A 205 26.81 -6.91 5.44
C ALA A 205 26.04 -5.64 5.05
N VAL A 206 24.91 -5.36 5.71
CA VAL A 206 24.15 -4.12 5.51
C VAL A 206 24.88 -2.91 6.08
N ALA A 207 25.46 -3.04 7.28
CA ALA A 207 26.24 -1.96 7.89
C ALA A 207 27.48 -1.56 7.06
N ALA A 208 28.05 -2.50 6.30
CA ALA A 208 29.19 -2.27 5.43
C ALA A 208 28.82 -1.71 4.04
N LEU A 209 27.53 -1.55 3.72
CA LEU A 209 27.13 -1.02 2.42
C LEU A 209 27.58 0.44 2.23
N PRO A 210 28.00 0.81 1.00
CA PRO A 210 28.32 2.20 0.69
C PRO A 210 27.15 3.14 0.98
N GLY A 211 27.44 4.28 1.63
CA GLY A 211 26.43 5.27 1.97
C GLY A 211 25.59 4.94 3.22
N VAL A 212 25.83 3.81 3.89
CA VAL A 212 25.22 3.47 5.18
C VAL A 212 26.10 3.94 6.33
N SER A 213 25.48 4.55 7.33
CA SER A 213 26.09 4.89 8.61
C SER A 213 25.16 4.49 9.74
N VAL A 214 25.70 3.92 10.82
CA VAL A 214 24.92 3.34 11.91
C VAL A 214 25.08 4.17 13.18
N ARG A 215 23.95 4.47 13.84
CA ARG A 215 23.90 5.09 15.16
C ARG A 215 23.21 4.15 16.13
N GLN A 216 23.97 3.65 17.11
CA GLN A 216 23.44 2.69 18.06
C GLN A 216 22.74 3.38 19.24
N GLU A 217 21.52 3.85 19.00
CA GLU A 217 20.74 4.60 19.99
C GLU A 217 19.22 4.43 19.77
N SER A 218 18.41 5.03 20.66
CA SER A 218 16.96 4.92 20.57
C SER A 218 16.39 5.93 19.56
N ALA A 219 15.67 5.46 18.54
CA ALA A 219 14.91 6.34 17.62
C ALA A 219 13.99 7.34 18.35
N PHE A 220 13.27 6.88 19.38
CA PHE A 220 12.41 7.75 20.21
C PHE A 220 13.18 8.79 21.06
N GLY A 221 14.48 8.59 21.28
CA GLY A 221 15.32 9.51 22.06
C GLY A 221 15.86 10.66 21.21
N LEU A 222 15.76 10.57 19.89
CA LEU A 222 16.18 11.66 19.00
C LEU A 222 15.30 12.89 19.19
N ASP A 223 15.96 14.04 19.24
CA ASP A 223 15.34 15.36 19.19
C ASP A 223 15.48 15.91 17.76
N PRO A 224 14.40 15.95 16.97
CA PRO A 224 14.45 16.41 15.58
C PRO A 224 15.11 17.78 15.42
N LEU A 225 14.95 18.70 16.37
CA LEU A 225 15.50 20.06 16.26
C LEU A 225 17.04 20.07 16.24
N ARG A 226 17.66 19.05 16.84
CA ARG A 226 19.13 18.87 16.91
C ARG A 226 19.68 18.04 15.75
N GLU A 227 18.81 17.45 14.94
CA GLU A 227 19.16 16.68 13.76
C GLU A 227 19.24 17.57 12.52
N ALA A 228 20.09 17.21 11.57
CA ALA A 228 20.07 17.84 10.26
C ALA A 228 18.77 17.49 9.52
N PRO A 229 18.20 18.40 8.69
CA PRO A 229 17.09 18.05 7.83
C PRO A 229 17.42 16.85 6.94
N VAL A 230 16.47 15.93 6.81
CA VAL A 230 16.57 14.78 5.90
C VAL A 230 15.51 14.84 4.82
N ASP A 231 15.86 14.33 3.64
CA ASP A 231 14.92 14.19 2.53
C ASP A 231 13.84 13.16 2.87
N TRP A 232 14.22 12.07 3.57
CA TRP A 232 13.31 11.00 3.95
C TRP A 232 13.49 10.53 5.38
N LEU A 233 12.37 10.36 6.07
CA LEU A 233 12.26 9.67 7.34
C LEU A 233 11.55 8.33 7.13
N PHE A 234 12.16 7.26 7.58
CA PHE A 234 11.64 5.90 7.48
C PHE A 234 11.45 5.28 8.87
N SER A 235 10.42 4.45 9.06
CA SER A 235 10.29 3.63 10.27
C SER A 235 9.41 2.39 10.11
N ASP A 236 9.94 1.21 10.42
CA ASP A 236 9.18 -0.05 10.57
C ASP A 236 9.12 -0.52 12.04
N ILE A 237 9.28 0.41 13.00
CA ILE A 237 9.36 0.11 14.44
C ILE A 237 8.09 -0.58 14.94
N VAL A 238 8.28 -1.67 15.70
CA VAL A 238 7.21 -2.25 16.51
C VAL A 238 7.00 -1.40 17.77
N CYS A 239 5.92 -0.62 17.80
CA CYS A 239 5.49 0.14 18.97
C CYS A 239 3.97 0.39 18.92
N TYR A 240 3.42 0.96 19.99
CA TYR A 240 2.03 1.42 20.01
C TYR A 240 1.80 2.54 18.96
N PRO A 241 0.68 2.52 18.22
CA PRO A 241 0.38 3.51 17.20
C PRO A 241 0.51 4.97 17.65
N GLU A 242 0.07 5.31 18.86
CA GLU A 242 0.11 6.68 19.40
C GLU A 242 1.55 7.15 19.59
N ARG A 243 2.44 6.22 20.00
CA ARG A 243 3.86 6.51 20.18
C ARG A 243 4.54 6.80 18.84
N LEU A 244 4.21 6.03 17.80
CA LEU A 244 4.70 6.30 16.44
C LEU A 244 4.13 7.62 15.90
N LEU A 245 2.84 7.87 16.12
CA LEU A 245 2.18 9.10 15.68
C LEU A 245 2.84 10.34 16.30
N GLY A 246 3.14 10.29 17.60
CA GLY A 246 3.89 11.34 18.29
C GLY A 246 5.29 11.53 17.71
N LEU A 247 6.00 10.45 17.37
CA LEU A 247 7.29 10.53 16.69
C LEU A 247 7.16 11.25 15.33
N VAL A 248 6.23 10.79 14.48
CA VAL A 248 6.04 11.36 13.14
C VAL A 248 5.68 12.85 13.20
N ARG A 249 4.75 13.23 14.10
CA ARG A 249 4.37 14.63 14.31
C ARG A 249 5.56 15.50 14.72
N ARG A 250 6.37 15.08 15.71
CA ARG A 250 7.56 15.85 16.11
C ARG A 250 8.52 16.12 14.95
N TRP A 251 8.72 15.15 14.06
CA TRP A 251 9.61 15.31 12.90
C TRP A 251 9.02 16.24 11.83
N LEU A 252 7.72 16.14 11.58
CA LEU A 252 7.01 17.02 10.65
C LEU A 252 6.95 18.47 11.17
N ASP A 253 6.58 18.64 12.44
CA ASP A 253 6.46 19.95 13.10
C ASP A 253 7.80 20.68 13.17
N ALA A 254 8.90 19.94 13.35
CA ALA A 254 10.25 20.50 13.32
C ALA A 254 10.71 20.88 11.90
N GLY A 255 9.99 20.49 10.84
CA GLY A 255 10.41 20.70 9.45
C GLY A 255 11.69 19.93 9.08
N ARG A 256 11.97 18.82 9.77
CA ARG A 256 13.23 18.06 9.66
C ARG A 256 13.14 16.82 8.80
N ALA A 257 11.93 16.42 8.42
CA ALA A 257 11.70 15.33 7.47
C ALA A 257 10.83 15.84 6.32
N ARG A 258 11.39 15.85 5.10
CA ARG A 258 10.64 16.28 3.91
C ARG A 258 9.61 15.24 3.49
N HIS A 259 9.98 13.98 3.44
CA HIS A 259 9.09 12.85 3.17
C HIS A 259 9.09 11.89 4.36
N VAL A 260 7.98 11.21 4.59
CA VAL A 260 7.87 10.22 5.67
C VAL A 260 7.24 8.94 5.13
N VAL A 261 7.83 7.79 5.47
CA VAL A 261 7.22 6.47 5.25
C VAL A 261 7.36 5.65 6.53
N CYS A 262 6.26 5.17 7.08
CA CYS A 262 6.30 4.31 8.25
C CYS A 262 5.19 3.27 8.27
N THR A 263 5.37 2.18 9.04
CA THR A 263 4.29 1.22 9.30
C THR A 263 3.69 1.42 10.69
N VAL A 264 2.36 1.41 10.75
CA VAL A 264 1.57 1.51 11.98
C VAL A 264 1.12 0.11 12.36
N LYS A 265 1.75 -0.48 13.38
CA LYS A 265 1.45 -1.86 13.81
C LYS A 265 0.36 -1.88 14.88
N PHE A 266 -0.57 -2.81 14.77
CA PHE A 266 -1.63 -2.99 15.77
C PHE A 266 -1.32 -4.22 16.62
N GLN A 267 -1.23 -4.02 17.93
CA GLN A 267 -1.02 -5.10 18.90
C GLN A 267 -2.37 -5.45 19.52
N GLY A 268 -2.95 -6.59 19.13
CA GLY A 268 -4.30 -6.96 19.58
C GLY A 268 -5.36 -6.37 18.66
N ALA A 269 -6.39 -5.73 19.20
CA ALA A 269 -7.44 -5.12 18.37
C ALA A 269 -6.90 -3.93 17.55
N THR A 270 -7.46 -3.70 16.36
CA THR A 270 -7.12 -2.55 15.53
C THR A 270 -7.54 -1.25 16.21
N ASP A 271 -6.56 -0.37 16.46
CA ASP A 271 -6.82 0.99 16.91
C ASP A 271 -7.23 1.87 15.73
N HIS A 272 -8.53 1.88 15.45
CA HIS A 272 -9.10 2.67 14.36
C HIS A 272 -9.00 4.19 14.60
N ASP A 273 -8.85 4.65 15.84
CA ASP A 273 -8.70 6.07 16.16
C ASP A 273 -7.29 6.55 15.82
N ALA A 274 -6.27 5.76 16.16
CA ALA A 274 -4.90 6.01 15.74
C ALA A 274 -4.76 5.96 14.21
N ALA A 275 -5.38 4.98 13.54
CA ALA A 275 -5.41 4.92 12.08
C ALA A 275 -6.03 6.19 11.47
N ALA A 276 -7.18 6.64 11.98
CA ALA A 276 -7.81 7.88 11.55
C ALA A 276 -6.91 9.11 11.80
N ALA A 277 -6.19 9.15 12.92
CA ALA A 277 -5.28 10.25 13.24
C ALA A 277 -4.05 10.31 12.31
N PHE A 278 -3.55 9.17 11.82
CA PHE A 278 -2.55 9.12 10.75
C PHE A 278 -3.13 9.58 9.41
N ALA A 279 -4.32 9.09 9.03
CA ALA A 279 -4.99 9.47 7.80
C ALA A 279 -5.32 10.98 7.73
N ALA A 280 -5.49 11.62 8.89
CA ALA A 280 -5.73 13.06 9.00
C ALA A 280 -4.46 13.94 8.82
N ILE A 281 -3.26 13.36 8.74
CA ILE A 281 -2.02 14.13 8.53
C ILE A 281 -2.04 14.72 7.10
N PRO A 282 -1.89 16.05 6.93
CA PRO A 282 -1.95 16.68 5.60
C PRO A 282 -0.90 16.15 4.62
N GLY A 283 -1.35 15.81 3.41
CA GLY A 283 -0.51 15.21 2.37
C GLY A 283 -0.09 13.76 2.67
N GLY A 284 -0.66 13.16 3.71
CA GLY A 284 -0.47 11.77 4.07
C GLY A 284 -1.47 10.84 3.37
N THR A 285 -1.01 9.63 3.08
CA THR A 285 -1.81 8.52 2.58
C THR A 285 -1.58 7.32 3.50
N LEU A 286 -2.66 6.68 3.93
CA LEU A 286 -2.63 5.48 4.77
C LEU A 286 -3.26 4.31 4.01
N PHE A 287 -2.59 3.16 3.94
CA PHE A 287 -3.11 1.99 3.23
C PHE A 287 -2.57 0.68 3.81
N HIS A 288 -3.31 -0.40 3.62
CA HIS A 288 -2.88 -1.77 3.85
C HIS A 288 -2.23 -2.29 2.57
N GLY A 289 -0.92 -2.54 2.64
CA GLY A 289 -0.16 -3.13 1.56
C GLY A 289 -0.32 -4.65 1.48
N ALA A 290 -0.12 -5.22 0.29
CA ALA A 290 -0.10 -6.67 0.08
C ALA A 290 0.97 -7.38 0.93
N HIS A 291 2.04 -6.68 1.31
CA HIS A 291 3.09 -7.19 2.19
C HIS A 291 2.91 -6.82 3.68
N ASN A 292 1.84 -6.11 4.03
CA ASN A 292 1.49 -5.86 5.41
C ASN A 292 0.83 -7.10 6.04
N ARG A 293 1.06 -7.27 7.34
CA ARG A 293 0.27 -8.17 8.19
C ARG A 293 -0.79 -7.33 8.90
N HIS A 294 -0.85 -7.41 10.23
CA HIS A 294 -1.72 -6.56 11.04
C HIS A 294 -1.10 -5.18 11.30
N GLU A 295 -0.95 -4.43 10.23
CA GLU A 295 -0.34 -3.10 10.22
C GLU A 295 -0.83 -2.32 8.99
N LEU A 296 -0.78 -1.00 9.05
CA LEU A 296 -0.98 -0.12 7.89
C LEU A 296 0.34 0.55 7.53
N THR A 297 0.47 1.04 6.31
CA THR A 297 1.59 1.85 5.85
C THR A 297 1.13 3.28 5.65
N PHE A 298 1.83 4.22 6.28
CA PHE A 298 1.65 5.65 6.15
C PHE A 298 2.76 6.23 5.29
N CYS A 299 2.39 7.01 4.28
CA CYS A 299 3.33 7.76 3.46
C CYS A 299 2.90 9.23 3.39
N ARG A 300 3.83 10.17 3.60
CA ARG A 300 3.61 11.60 3.36
C ARG A 300 4.70 12.12 2.45
N LEU A 301 4.30 12.64 1.29
CA LEU A 301 5.22 13.32 0.38
C LEU A 301 5.04 14.84 0.53
N SER A 302 6.13 15.58 0.64
CA SER A 302 6.06 17.04 0.52
C SER A 302 5.68 17.41 -0.92
N PRO A 303 4.78 18.40 -1.13
CA PRO A 303 4.56 18.98 -2.46
C PRO A 303 5.87 19.44 -3.09
N GLU A 304 6.00 19.29 -4.41
CA GLU A 304 7.15 19.78 -5.16
C GLU A 304 7.15 21.32 -5.12
N GLY A 305 8.23 21.92 -4.59
CA GLY A 305 8.40 23.38 -4.50
C GLY A 305 8.68 23.93 -3.10
N GLY A 306 8.43 23.16 -2.03
CA GLY A 306 8.73 23.59 -0.66
C GLY A 306 10.20 23.34 -0.26
N ARG A 307 11.14 24.12 -0.81
CA ARG A 307 12.38 24.41 -0.09
C ARG A 307 12.11 25.69 0.70
N GLY A 308 11.66 25.52 1.95
CA GLY A 308 11.73 26.60 2.94
C GLY A 308 13.16 26.81 3.39
#